data_AF-A0A2G4GXP2-F1
#
_entry.id   AF-A0A2G4GXP2-F1
#
_cell.length_a   1.000
_cell.length_b   1.000
_cell.length_c   1.000
_cell.angle_alpha   90.00
_cell.angle_beta   90.00
_cell.angle_gamma   90.00
#
_symmetry.space_group_name_H-M   'P 1'
#
loop_
_entity.id
_entity.type
_entity.pdbx_description
1 polymer ?
#
loop_
_entity_poly.entity_id
_entity_poly.type
_entity_poly.pdbx_seq_one_letter_code
_entity_poly.pdbx_strand_id
1 'polypeptide(L)' 'MELVDVTPDGQVQVRFKGACVRCPSSGMTLHGGIEKNLRAIVPEVESVIAVT' A
#
# COMPACT_ATOMS: atom_id res chain seq x y z
N MET A 1 4.83 -0.65 8.79
CA MET A 1 4.58 -0.02 7.48
C MET A 1 4.50 1.47 7.69
N GLU A 2 4.88 2.26 6.70
CA GLU A 2 4.81 3.72 6.77
C GLU A 2 4.33 4.30 5.44
N LEU A 3 3.57 5.40 5.55
CA LEU A 3 3.21 6.23 4.41
C LEU A 3 4.45 7.01 3.98
N VAL A 4 4.77 6.95 2.69
CA VAL A 4 5.89 7.68 2.10
C VAL A 4 5.38 8.93 1.40
N ASP A 5 4.36 8.78 0.56
CA ASP A 5 3.82 9.88 -0.24
C ASP A 5 2.39 9.57 -0.73
N VAL A 6 1.65 10.61 -1.09
CA VAL A 6 0.36 10.51 -1.80
C VAL A 6 0.41 11.44 -3.00
N THR A 7 0.36 10.89 -4.20
CA THR A 7 0.43 11.69 -5.43
C THR A 7 -0.92 12.33 -5.76
N PRO A 8 -0.94 13.44 -6.52
CA PRO A 8 -2.18 14.05 -7.00
C PRO A 8 -3.02 13.12 -7.89
N ASP A 9 -2.40 12.12 -8.52
CA ASP A 9 -3.03 11.10 -9.34
C ASP A 9 -3.72 9.99 -8.51
N GLY A 10 -3.82 10.14 -7.19
CA GLY A 10 -4.46 9.16 -6.32
C GLY A 10 -3.60 7.92 -6.01
N GLN A 11 -2.28 7.98 -6.24
CA GLN A 11 -1.36 6.91 -5.86
C GLN A 11 -0.85 7.08 -4.43
N VAL A 12 -1.02 6.04 -3.62
CA VAL A 12 -0.53 6.00 -2.24
C VAL A 12 0.74 5.15 -2.18
N GLN A 13 1.87 5.77 -1.85
CA GLN A 13 3.15 5.08 -1.71
C GLN A 13 3.38 4.66 -0.26
N VAL A 14 3.60 3.37 -0.03
CA VAL A 14 3.86 2.81 1.29
C VAL A 14 5.16 2.03 1.31
N ARG A 15 5.92 2.18 2.39
CA ARG A 15 7.11 1.35 2.65
C ARG A 15 6.78 0.29 3.68
N PHE A 16 6.93 -0.97 3.29
CA PHE A 16 6.84 -2.08 4.23
C PHE A 16 8.14 -2.20 5.02
N LYS A 17 8.04 -2.42 6.33
CA LYS A 17 9.20 -2.60 7.22
C LYS A 17 9.07 -3.94 7.95
N GLY A 18 10.21 -4.54 8.33
CA GLY A 18 10.26 -5.77 9.13
C GLY A 18 10.05 -7.06 8.34
N ALA A 19 9.53 -8.10 8.99
CA ALA A 19 9.35 -9.44 8.40
C ALA A 19 8.43 -9.46 7.16
N CYS A 20 7.54 -8.47 7.03
CA CYS A 20 6.63 -8.30 5.89
C CYS A 20 7.37 -8.07 4.55
N VAL A 21 8.64 -7.62 4.59
CA VAL A 21 9.48 -7.42 3.39
C VAL A 21 10.07 -8.75 2.89
N ARG A 22 10.26 -9.74 3.77
CA ARG A 22 10.93 -11.01 3.45
C ARG A 22 9.98 -12.15 3.07
N CYS A 23 8.67 -11.93 3.18
CA CYS A 23 7.67 -12.92 2.81
C CYS A 23 6.95 -12.50 1.51
N PRO A 24 7.33 -13.06 0.34
CA PRO A 24 6.75 -12.67 -0.95
C PRO A 24 5.23 -12.95 -1.03
N SER A 25 4.72 -13.91 -0.27
CA SER A 25 3.27 -14.16 -0.19
C SER A 25 2.55 -13.14 0.68
N SER A 26 3.08 -12.81 1.86
CA SER A 26 2.46 -11.82 2.76
C SER A 26 2.47 -10.41 2.17
N GLY A 27 3.48 -10.05 1.37
CA GLY A 27 3.55 -8.76 0.68
C GLY A 27 2.35 -8.54 -0.24
N MET A 28 2.00 -9.53 -1.08
CA MET A 28 0.84 -9.45 -1.97
C MET A 28 -0.50 -9.41 -1.23
N THR A 29 -0.68 -10.25 -0.19
CA THR A 29 -1.94 -10.27 0.56
C THR A 29 -2.16 -9.00 1.37
N LEU A 30 -1.11 -8.47 2.01
CA LEU A 30 -1.19 -7.25 2.80
C LEU A 30 -1.44 -6.04 1.89
N HIS A 31 -0.73 -5.96 0.77
CA HIS A 31 -0.92 -4.91 -0.24
C HIS A 31 -2.37 -4.88 -0.77
N GLY A 32 -2.91 -6.03 -1.20
CA GLY A 32 -4.29 -6.10 -1.67
C GLY A 32 -5.33 -5.78 -0.59
N GLY A 33 -5.08 -6.18 0.66
CA GLY A 33 -5.92 -5.81 1.80
C GLY A 33 -5.91 -4.30 2.07
N ILE A 34 -4.72 -3.68 2.00
CA ILE A 34 -4.54 -2.23 2.20
C ILE A 34 -5.22 -1.44 1.09
N GLU A 35 -5.02 -1.81 -0.18
CA GLU A 35 -5.66 -1.13 -1.32
C GLU A 35 -7.18 -1.19 -1.23
N LYS A 36 -7.73 -2.38 -0.92
CA LYS A 36 -9.19 -2.54 -0.79
C LYS A 36 -9.77 -1.70 0.36
N ASN A 37 -9.10 -1.64 1.50
CA ASN A 37 -9.55 -0.83 2.64
C ASN A 37 -9.43 0.67 2.34
N LEU A 38 -8.31 1.10 1.75
CA LEU A 38 -8.09 2.50 1.35
C LEU A 38 -9.17 2.96 0.38
N ARG A 39 -9.46 2.21 -0.69
CA ARG A 39 -10.54 2.55 -1.63
C ARG A 39 -11.92 2.60 -0.99
N ALA A 40 -12.17 1.80 0.04
CA ALA A 40 -13.46 1.79 0.75
C ALA A 40 -13.66 3.03 1.64
N ILE A 41 -12.58 3.56 2.20
CA ILE A 41 -12.61 4.72 3.11
C ILE A 41 -12.39 6.03 2.32
N VAL A 42 -11.53 5.97 1.31
CA VAL A 42 -11.03 7.08 0.51
C VAL A 42 -11.12 6.69 -0.98
N PRO A 43 -12.27 6.92 -1.64
CA PRO A 43 -12.50 6.49 -3.02
C PRO A 43 -11.64 7.23 -4.06
N GLU A 44 -10.94 8.31 -3.68
CA GLU A 44 -9.99 9.01 -4.57
C GLU A 44 -8.65 8.25 -4.75
N VAL A 45 -8.43 7.18 -3.99
CA VAL A 45 -7.23 6.34 -4.12
C VAL A 45 -7.37 5.43 -5.35
N GLU A 46 -6.62 5.76 -6.39
CA GLU A 46 -6.52 4.98 -7.62
C GLU A 46 -5.72 3.70 -7.41
N SER A 47 -4.58 3.76 -6.70
CA SER A 47 -3.72 2.57 -6.49
C SER A 47 -2.76 2.74 -5.32
N VAL A 48 -2.31 1.61 -4.76
CA VAL A 48 -1.28 1.59 -3.72
C VAL A 48 0.01 1.04 -4.32
N ILE A 49 1.16 1.68 -4.07
CA ILE A 49 2.46 1.19 -4.51
C ILE A 49 3.37 0.93 -3.31
N ALA A 50 3.95 -0.26 -3.28
CA ALA A 50 4.98 -0.61 -2.33
C ALA A 50 6.34 -0.10 -2.80
N VAL A 51 6.93 0.82 -2.05
CA VAL A 51 8.28 1.34 -2.32
C VAL A 51 9.29 0.71 -1.35
N THR A 52 10.51 0.44 -1.82
CA THR A 52 11.58 -0.18 -1.01
C THR A 52 12.25 0.85 -0.13
#